data_AF-A0A7H8M2E6-F1
#
_entry.id   AF-A0A7H8M2E6-F1
#
_cell.length_a   1.000
_cell.length_b   1.000
_cell.length_c   1.000
_cell.angle_alpha   90.00
_cell.angle_beta   90.00
_cell.angle_gamma   90.00
#
_symmetry.space_group_name_H-M   'P 1'
#
loop_
_entity.id
_entity.type
_entity.pdbx_description
1 polymer ?
#
loop_
_entity_poly.entity_id
_entity_poly.type
_entity_poly.pdbx_seq_one_letter_code
_entity_poly.pdbx_strand_id
1 'polypeptide(L)' 'MAFGRPPIEERIAQRQRERGELKHGAVFPHGPAKMLFFFSLGVVVVTHIVALAMYFVDAGPGR' A
#
# COMPACT_ATOMS: atom_id res chain seq x y z
N MET A 1 -22.87 15.46 4.50
CA MET A 1 -23.56 15.57 3.19
C MET A 1 -23.11 16.89 2.58
N ALA A 2 -22.36 16.87 1.48
CA ALA A 2 -21.92 18.10 0.83
C ALA A 2 -23.11 18.70 0.06
N PHE A 3 -23.79 19.69 0.65
CA PHE A 3 -24.90 20.39 0.02
C PHE A 3 -24.43 21.05 -1.29
N GLY A 4 -25.11 20.75 -2.40
CA GLY A 4 -24.78 21.27 -3.74
C GLY A 4 -23.91 20.37 -4.61
N ARG A 5 -23.50 19.18 -4.13
CA ARG A 5 -22.81 18.20 -4.97
C ARG A 5 -23.83 17.33 -5.73
N PRO A 6 -23.70 17.13 -7.05
CA PRO A 6 -24.55 16.20 -7.78
C PRO A 6 -24.45 14.78 -7.18
N PRO A 7 -25.53 13.99 -7.29
CA PRO A 7 -25.60 12.64 -6.76
C PRO A 7 -24.47 11.74 -7.25
N ILE A 8 -24.19 10.68 -6.50
CA ILE A 8 -23.02 9.83 -6.73
C ILE A 8 -23.08 9.15 -8.10
N GLU A 9 -24.27 8.77 -8.59
CA GLU A 9 -24.43 8.15 -9.91
C GLU A 9 -24.06 9.11 -11.03
N GLU A 10 -24.55 10.36 -11.00
CA GLU A 10 -24.21 11.38 -11.99
C GLU A 10 -22.70 11.64 -12.05
N ARG A 11 -22.04 11.66 -10.89
CA ARG A 11 -20.58 11.82 -10.80
C ARG A 11 -19.81 10.60 -11.30
N ILE A 12 -20.35 9.40 -11.14
CA ILE A 12 -19.74 8.20 -11.72
C ILE A 12 -19.91 8.23 -13.23
N ALA A 13 -21.11 8.55 -13.73
CA ALA A 13 -21.39 8.68 -15.14
C ALA A 13 -20.48 9.71 -15.81
N GLN A 14 -20.28 10.87 -15.18
CA GLN A 14 -19.34 11.89 -15.66
C GLN A 14 -17.90 11.36 -15.74
N ARG A 15 -17.41 10.68 -14.69
CA ARG A 15 -16.06 10.09 -14.68
C ARG A 15 -15.88 8.97 -15.69
N GLN A 16 -16.93 8.19 -15.98
CA GLN A 16 -16.89 7.16 -17.01
C GLN A 16 -16.88 7.78 -18.41
N ARG A 17 -17.61 8.87 -18.64
CA ARG A 17 -17.55 9.66 -19.89
C ARG A 17 -16.16 10.26 -20.11
N GLU A 18 -15.53 10.77 -19.05
CA GLU A 18 -14.18 11.39 -19.10
C GLU A 18 -13.04 10.37 -19.24
N ARG A 19 -13.21 9.13 -18.73
CA ARG A 19 -12.15 8.10 -18.74
C ARG A 19 -11.76 7.59 -20.14
N GLY A 20 -12.63 7.79 -21.14
CA GLY A 20 -12.43 7.25 -22.48
C GLY A 20 -12.43 5.72 -22.52
N GLU A 21 -12.19 5.15 -23.71
CA GLU A 21 -12.09 3.70 -23.86
C GLU A 21 -10.87 3.14 -23.12
N LEU A 22 -11.01 1.91 -22.59
CA LEU A 22 -9.91 1.21 -21.96
C LEU A 22 -8.84 0.92 -23.00
N LYS A 23 -7.64 1.48 -22.81
CA LYS A 23 -6.50 1.22 -23.68
C LYS A 23 -6.05 -0.22 -23.50
N HIS A 24 -6.16 -1.04 -24.56
CA HIS A 24 -5.67 -2.41 -24.55
C HIS A 24 -4.18 -2.45 -24.17
N GLY A 25 -3.84 -3.27 -23.17
CA GLY A 25 -2.46 -3.40 -22.65
C GLY A 25 -2.03 -2.34 -21.62
N ALA A 26 -2.88 -1.35 -21.31
CA ALA A 26 -2.59 -0.41 -20.23
C ALA A 26 -2.73 -1.11 -18.88
N VAL A 27 -1.62 -1.24 -18.17
CA VAL A 27 -1.57 -1.73 -16.79
C VAL A 27 -1.16 -0.60 -15.85
N PHE A 28 -1.59 -0.68 -14.59
CA PHE A 28 -1.10 0.23 -13.56
C PHE A 28 0.43 0.08 -13.43
N PRO A 29 1.23 1.17 -13.39
CA PRO A 29 2.66 1.08 -13.20
C PRO A 29 2.98 0.53 -11.81
N HIS A 30 3.43 -0.72 -11.74
CA HIS A 30 3.69 -1.43 -10.47
C HIS A 30 4.99 -1.01 -9.79
N GLY A 31 5.80 -0.13 -10.38
CA GLY A 31 7.12 0.25 -9.85
C GLY A 31 7.09 0.73 -8.40
N PRO A 32 6.30 1.77 -8.07
CA PRO A 32 6.20 2.27 -6.71
C PRO A 32 5.62 1.24 -5.72
N ALA A 33 4.59 0.51 -6.13
CA ALA A 33 3.95 -0.51 -5.30
C ALA A 33 4.91 -1.67 -4.98
N LYS A 34 5.67 -2.12 -5.97
CA LYS A 34 6.68 -3.17 -5.83
C LYS A 34 7.79 -2.76 -4.86
N MET A 35 8.29 -1.54 -4.99
CA MET A 35 9.33 -1.00 -4.08
C MET A 35 8.82 -0.94 -2.64
N LEU A 36 7.62 -0.38 -2.43
CA LEU A 36 7.01 -0.28 -1.09
C LEU A 36 6.80 -1.65 -0.46
N PHE A 37 6.37 -2.64 -1.24
CA PHE A 37 6.17 -4.01 -0.76
C PHE A 37 7.48 -4.65 -0.28
N PHE A 38 8.54 -4.60 -1.07
CA PHE A 38 9.82 -5.20 -0.67
C PHE A 38 10.49 -4.44 0.47
N PHE A 39 10.36 -3.11 0.50
CA PHE A 39 10.88 -2.31 1.59
C PHE A 39 10.18 -2.63 2.91
N SER A 40 8.84 -2.64 2.94
CA SER A 40 8.08 -2.94 4.16
C SER A 40 8.34 -4.37 4.64
N LEU A 41 8.41 -5.34 3.72
CA LEU A 41 8.77 -6.71 4.02
C LEU A 41 10.19 -6.80 4.63
N GLY A 42 11.16 -6.08 4.05
CA GLY A 42 12.52 -6.01 4.57
C GLY A 42 12.57 -5.45 6.00
N VAL A 43 11.84 -4.36 6.27
CA VAL A 43 11.74 -3.79 7.62
C VAL A 43 11.20 -4.82 8.61
N VAL A 44 10.11 -5.52 8.27
CA VAL A 44 9.52 -6.55 9.13
C VAL A 44 10.53 -7.67 9.40
N VAL A 45 11.18 -8.19 8.37
CA VAL A 45 12.16 -9.28 8.53
C VAL A 45 13.33 -8.84 9.42
N VAL A 46 13.90 -7.66 9.17
CA VAL A 46 15.02 -7.13 9.95
C VAL A 46 14.64 -6.92 11.42
N THR A 47 13.48 -6.32 11.70
CA THR A 47 13.05 -6.10 13.09
C THR A 47 12.84 -7.40 13.85
N HIS A 48 12.30 -8.44 13.19
CA HIS A 48 12.13 -9.75 13.82
C HIS A 48 13.47 -10.46 14.05
N ILE A 49 14.40 -10.37 13.10
CA ILE A 49 15.75 -10.91 13.29
C ILE A 49 16.45 -10.21 14.46
N VAL A 50 16.36 -8.88 14.56
CA VAL A 50 16.94 -8.11 15.66
C VAL A 50 16.31 -8.50 16.99
N ALA A 51 14.98 -8.58 17.06
CA ALA A 51 14.27 -8.99 18.27
C ALA A 51 14.64 -10.42 18.71
N LEU A 52 14.74 -11.34 17.75
CA LEU A 52 15.19 -12.72 18.00
C LEU A 52 16.65 -12.75 18.47
N ALA A 53 17.53 -11.98 17.85
CA ALA A 53 18.93 -11.88 18.25
C ALA A 53 19.06 -11.32 19.67
N MET A 54 18.31 -10.27 20.01
CA MET A 54 18.26 -9.71 21.36
C MET A 54 17.79 -10.76 22.38
N TYR A 55 16.79 -11.57 22.05
CA TYR A 55 16.35 -12.66 22.93
C TYR A 55 17.46 -13.67 23.27
N PHE A 56 18.37 -13.95 22.32
CA PHE A 56 19.47 -14.90 22.53
C PHE A 56 20.76 -14.27 23.08
N VAL A 57 21.05 -13.01 22.75
CA VAL A 57 22.32 -12.33 23.07
C VAL A 57 22.20 -11.46 24.32
N ASP A 58 21.04 -10.83 24.53
CA ASP A 58 20.75 -10.01 25.70
C ASP A 58 19.81 -10.79 26.63
N ALA A 59 20.37 -11.81 27.28
CA ALA A 59 19.75 -12.43 28.42
C ALA A 59 19.77 -11.40 29.56
N GLY A 60 18.73 -10.57 29.66
CA GLY A 60 18.62 -9.52 30.69
C GLY A 60 18.95 -10.02 32.11
N PRO A 61 19.13 -9.12 33.11
CA PRO A 61 19.94 -9.30 34.33
C PRO A 61 19.45 -10.38 35.35
N GLY A 62 19.26 -11.62 34.91
CA GLY A 62 18.71 -12.73 35.68
C GLY A 62 18.85 -14.12 35.03
N ARG A 63 19.71 -14.30 34.02
CA ARG A 63 20.22 -15.62 33.61
C ARG A 63 21.71 -15.72 33.90
#